data_AF-A0A7W2GH27-F1
#
_entry.id   AF-A0A7W2GH27-F1
#
_cell.length_a   1.000
_cell.length_b   1.000
_cell.length_c   1.000
_cell.angle_alpha   90.00
_cell.angle_beta   90.00
_cell.angle_gamma   90.00
#
_symmetry.space_group_name_H-M   'P 1'
#
loop_
_entity.id
_entity.type
_entity.pdbx_description
1 polymer ?
#
loop_
_entity_poly.entity_id
_entity_poly.type
_entity_poly.pdbx_seq_one_letter_code
_entity_poly.pdbx_strand_id
1 'polypeptide(L)' 'MTDSQVIATLEQAPAKLSAFKKEVAKVIVGQQEAVDLITQSILVGGHSLLIGVPGLAKTLLVT' A
#
# COMPACT_ATOMS: atom_id res chain seq x y z
N MET A 1 11.05 -12.84 -20.79
CA MET A 1 11.47 -11.65 -20.02
C MET A 1 12.97 -11.78 -19.83
N THR A 2 13.77 -10.87 -20.38
CA THR A 2 15.22 -10.87 -20.19
C THR A 2 15.58 -10.27 -18.82
N ASP A 3 16.67 -10.72 -18.20
CA ASP A 3 17.10 -10.28 -16.86
C ASP A 3 17.20 -8.75 -16.73
N SER A 4 17.59 -8.07 -17.82
CA SER A 4 17.64 -6.60 -17.89
C SER A 4 16.28 -5.93 -17.68
N GLN A 5 15.17 -6.52 -18.14
CA GLN A 5 13.82 -5.96 -17.96
C GLN A 5 13.33 -6.10 -16.51
N VAL A 6 13.71 -7.20 -15.85
CA VAL A 6 13.35 -7.46 -14.45
C VAL A 6 14.04 -6.44 -13.55
N ILE A 7 15.34 -6.24 -13.73
CA ILE A 7 16.13 -5.27 -12.96
C ILE A 7 15.56 -3.86 -13.11
N ALA A 8 15.30 -3.41 -14.35
CA ALA A 8 14.71 -2.09 -14.60
C ALA A 8 13.34 -1.91 -13.93
N THR A 9 12.52 -2.97 -13.86
CA THR A 9 11.21 -2.94 -13.20
C THR A 9 11.36 -2.83 -11.68
N LEU A 10 12.30 -3.57 -11.10
CA LEU A 10 12.59 -3.56 -9.66
C LEU A 10 13.13 -2.20 -9.20
N GLU A 11 14.00 -1.56 -9.99
CA GLU A 11 14.51 -0.22 -9.69
C GLU A 11 13.41 0.85 -9.67
N GLN A 12 12.37 0.69 -10.50
CA GLN A 12 11.24 1.61 -10.54
C GLN A 12 10.17 1.34 -9.48
N ALA A 13 10.15 0.15 -8.88
CA ALA A 13 9.09 -0.25 -7.95
C ALA A 13 9.00 0.66 -6.70
N PRO A 14 10.10 1.07 -6.03
CA PRO A 14 10.04 1.97 -4.89
C PRO A 14 9.42 3.33 -5.22
N ALA A 15 9.75 3.88 -6.39
CA ALA A 15 9.20 5.16 -6.85
C ALA A 15 7.69 5.07 -7.10
N LYS A 16 7.23 3.99 -7.74
CA LYS A 16 5.80 3.73 -7.96
C LYS A 16 5.03 3.54 -6.65
N LEU A 17 5.61 2.79 -5.70
CA LEU A 17 5.05 2.60 -4.36
C LEU A 17 4.95 3.91 -3.59
N SER A 18 5.97 4.76 -3.66
CA SER A 18 5.94 6.09 -3.04
C SER A 18 4.86 6.98 -3.65
N ALA A 19 4.72 6.99 -4.97
CA ALA A 19 3.67 7.73 -5.66
C ALA A 19 2.26 7.22 -5.27
N PHE A 20 2.05 5.91 -5.23
CA PHE A 20 0.81 5.30 -4.76
C PHE A 20 0.47 5.73 -3.32
N LYS A 21 1.42 5.61 -2.38
CA LYS A 21 1.21 6.02 -0.98
C LYS A 21 0.87 7.51 -0.85
N LYS A 22 1.47 8.37 -1.69
CA LYS A 22 1.13 9.81 -1.74
C LYS A 22 -0.32 10.06 -2.15
N GLU A 23 -0.85 9.30 -3.11
CA GLU A 23 -2.25 9.40 -3.50
C GLU A 23 -3.19 8.94 -2.37
N VAL A 24 -2.86 7.82 -1.70
CA VAL A 24 -3.63 7.33 -0.54
C VAL A 24 -3.64 8.36 0.60
N ALA A 25 -2.51 9.03 0.85
CA ALA A 25 -2.38 10.03 1.92
C ALA A 25 -3.27 11.27 1.74
N LYS A 26 -3.83 11.50 0.56
CA LYS A 26 -4.80 12.60 0.32
C LYS A 26 -6.14 12.35 1.00
N VAL A 27 -6.51 11.09 1.20
CA VAL A 27 -7.79 10.67 1.80
C VAL A 27 -7.58 10.10 3.20
N ILE A 28 -6.49 9.36 3.40
CA ILE A 28 -6.17 8.67 4.64
C ILE A 28 -5.13 9.47 5.43
N VAL A 29 -5.57 10.09 6.53
CA VAL A 29 -4.71 10.90 7.40
C VAL A 29 -4.43 10.17 8.71
N GLY A 30 -3.16 10.12 9.12
CA GLY A 30 -2.74 9.59 10.42
C GLY A 30 -2.72 8.06 10.53
N GLN A 31 -2.88 7.33 9.41
CA GLN A 31 -2.90 5.86 9.37
C GLN A 31 -1.81 5.26 8.47
N GLN A 32 -0.62 5.87 8.43
CA GLN A 32 0.50 5.45 7.57
C GLN A 32 0.89 3.98 7.76
N GLU A 33 0.99 3.51 9.00
CA GLU A 33 1.37 2.12 9.29
C GLU A 33 0.35 1.11 8.74
N ALA A 34 -0.95 1.39 8.91
CA ALA A 34 -2.00 0.54 8.37
C ALA A 34 -1.96 0.48 6.83
N VAL A 35 -1.75 1.62 6.17
CA VAL A 35 -1.59 1.68 4.70
C VAL A 35 -0.39 0.85 4.25
N ASP A 36 0.73 0.92 4.98
CA ASP A 36 1.94 0.17 4.66
C ASP A 36 1.73 -1.35 4.78
N LEU A 37 1.13 -1.80 5.87
CA LEU A 37 0.84 -3.22 6.10
C LEU A 37 -0.16 -3.78 5.07
N ILE A 38 -1.21 -3.02 4.75
CA ILE A 38 -2.19 -3.40 3.73
C ILE A 38 -1.52 -3.50 2.36
N THR A 39 -0.73 -2.50 1.99
CA THR A 39 0.03 -2.49 0.72
C THR A 39 0.94 -3.72 0.63
N GLN A 40 1.65 -4.04 1.71
CA GLN A 40 2.53 -5.20 1.76
C GLN A 40 1.74 -6.50 1.62
N SER A 41 0.58 -6.62 2.28
CA SER A 41 -0.30 -7.79 2.14
C SER A 41 -0.76 -8.00 0.71
N ILE A 42 -1.11 -6.93 -0.01
CA ILE A 42 -1.55 -7.01 -1.42
C ILE A 42 -0.40 -7.48 -2.31
N LEU A 43 0.81 -6.94 -2.12
CA LEU A 43 1.97 -7.27 -2.96
C LEU A 43 2.39 -8.74 -2.83
N VAL A 44 2.22 -9.35 -1.65
CA VAL A 44 2.58 -10.75 -1.40
C VAL A 44 1.40 -11.71 -1.53
N GLY A 45 0.20 -11.22 -1.85
CA GLY A 45 -1.03 -12.02 -1.89
C GLY A 45 -1.49 -12.52 -0.51
N GLY A 46 -1.11 -11.81 0.56
CA GLY A 46 -1.55 -12.07 1.93
C GLY A 46 -2.93 -11.50 2.26
N HIS A 47 -3.31 -11.59 3.53
CA HIS A 47 -4.59 -11.13 4.03
C HIS A 47 -4.40 -10.10 5.14
N SER A 48 -5.26 -9.09 5.19
CA SER A 48 -5.27 -8.07 6.24
C SER A 48 -6.62 -8.08 6.97
N LEU A 49 -6.59 -7.99 8.29
CA LEU A 49 -7.78 -7.87 9.14
C LEU A 49 -7.72 -6.55 9.90
N LEU A 50 -8.69 -5.65 9.65
CA LEU A 50 -8.74 -4.35 10.29
C LEU A 50 -9.63 -4.39 11.55
N ILE A 51 -9.03 -4.28 12.73
CA ILE A 51 -9.74 -4.27 14.02
C ILE A 51 -9.60 -2.88 14.66
N GLY A 52 -10.69 -2.38 15.24
CA GLY A 52 -10.66 -1.14 16.03
C GLY A 52 -12.06 -0.61 16.30
N VAL A 53 -12.16 0.43 17.12
CA VAL A 53 -13.43 1.09 17.48
C VAL A 53 -14.08 1.80 16.27
N PRO A 54 -15.39 2.09 16.30
CA PRO A 54 -16.06 2.85 15.24
C PRO A 54 -15.40 4.22 14.99
N GLY A 55 -15.41 4.68 13.73
CA GLY A 55 -14.91 6.02 13.36
C GLY A 55 -13.43 6.10 12.95
N LEU A 56 -12.65 5.02 13.01
CA LEU A 56 -11.22 5.02 12.66
C LEU A 56 -10.93 4.87 11.15
N ALA A 57 -11.84 5.32 10.28
CA ALA A 57 -11.69 5.26 8.82
C ALA A 57 -11.42 3.86 8.22
N LYS A 58 -11.72 2.77 8.96
CA LYS A 58 -11.53 1.38 8.49
C LYS A 58 -12.23 1.08 7.16
N THR A 59 -13.40 1.68 6.95
CA THR A 59 -14.15 1.56 5.69
C THR A 59 -13.40 2.28 4.55
N LEU A 60 -12.99 3.53 4.77
CA LEU A 60 -12.23 4.32 3.78
C LEU A 60 -10.87 3.69 3.41
N LEU A 61 -10.27 2.90 4.31
CA LEU A 61 -9.04 2.16 4.01
C LEU A 61 -9.23 1.03 3.00
N VAL A 62 -10.46 0.52 2.86
CA VAL A 62 -10.77 -0.67 2.02
C VAL A 62 -11.59 -0.30 0.78
N THR A 63 -12.44 0.73 0.87
CA THR A 63 -13.34 1.19 -0.20
C THR A 63 -12.84 2.47 -0.83
#